data_AF-A0A2V9V0K3-F1
#
_entry.id   AF-A0A2V9V0K3-F1
#
_cell.length_a   1.000
_cell.length_b   1.000
_cell.length_c   1.000
_cell.angle_alpha   90.00
_cell.angle_beta   90.00
_cell.angle_gamma   90.00
#
_symmetry.space_group_name_H-M   'P 1'
#
loop_
_entity.id
_entity.type
_entity.pdbx_description
1 polymer ?
#
loop_
_entity_poly.entity_id
_entity_poly.type
_entity_poly.pdbx_seq_one_letter_code
_entity_poly.pdbx_strand_id
1 'polypeptide(L)'
;MLSSFSRSMRSLEADSPRRPVLALLFATTLILAWTAWLFLARVAVYEVSDRADLQVDRAAHPIEAQFTGRVVSSYMVLDREVKSREVLVELDADAQQLQLKEERVRSTALAPQIGALQSQIQAEETAWQQERQAAPVALEESSARVKEADAGARLAEEEAKRQDQLFASGVVSEVDLHRARSAAQERRAAADSLRLGVSRLERQQLTQDSERQAHVQELKTQLVQLKGQRATAGAEIERLQGEVSRRSIRAPVDGRLGEVANLRVGSVVREGEKLGAVVPTGNLRIVANFLPPDALGRIRPGQHARMRLQGFPWVQYGSLSATVTSLANEVRDGRIRVELTVDSNSGSHIPLQHGLPGTVEVKVEETSPAALVLRTAGRLLASPRSTSDSSRPAAESHEGS
;
A
#
# COMPACT_ATOMS: atom_id res chain seq x y z
N MET A 1 17.05 -31.03 113.82
CA MET A 1 18.42 -31.59 113.65
C MET A 1 18.30 -32.71 112.62
N LEU A 2 18.60 -32.44 111.35
CA LEU A 2 19.91 -32.52 110.66
C LEU A 2 20.26 -33.93 110.18
N SER A 3 20.28 -34.08 108.84
CA SER A 3 20.96 -35.07 107.97
C SER A 3 20.01 -35.47 106.82
N SER A 4 19.89 -34.76 105.69
CA SER A 4 20.88 -34.18 104.78
C SER A 4 21.78 -35.22 104.08
N PHE A 5 21.75 -35.18 102.74
CA PHE A 5 22.83 -35.54 101.83
C PHE A 5 23.36 -36.99 101.83
N SER A 6 22.69 -37.91 101.14
CA SER A 6 23.38 -39.12 100.62
C SER A 6 22.80 -39.78 99.36
N ARG A 7 21.76 -39.21 98.74
CA ARG A 7 21.17 -39.79 97.50
C ARG A 7 21.44 -39.01 96.22
N SER A 8 22.11 -37.87 96.28
CA SER A 8 22.42 -37.02 95.12
C SER A 8 23.80 -37.25 94.49
N MET A 9 24.63 -38.15 95.03
CA MET A 9 26.01 -38.37 94.58
C MET A 9 26.27 -39.75 93.96
N ARG A 10 25.24 -40.41 93.40
CA ARG A 10 25.39 -41.73 92.75
C ARG A 10 24.83 -41.80 91.32
N SER A 11 24.70 -40.64 90.65
CA SER A 11 24.30 -40.56 89.23
C SER A 11 25.34 -39.90 88.32
N LEU A 12 26.57 -39.68 88.81
CA LEU A 12 27.65 -39.05 88.04
C LEU A 12 28.77 -40.01 87.60
N GLU A 13 28.64 -41.32 87.85
CA GLU A 13 29.67 -42.32 87.48
C GLU A 13 29.23 -43.32 86.39
N ALA A 14 28.10 -43.08 85.73
CA ALA A 14 27.63 -43.92 84.61
C ALA A 14 27.35 -43.14 83.32
N ASP A 15 27.92 -41.93 83.17
CA ASP A 15 27.80 -41.18 81.91
C ASP A 15 29.08 -41.36 81.09
N SER A 16 29.11 -42.43 80.29
CA SER A 16 30.11 -42.50 79.22
C SER A 16 29.88 -41.30 78.29
N PRO A 17 30.87 -40.43 78.03
CA PRO A 17 30.65 -39.15 77.34
C PRO A 17 30.25 -39.31 75.86
N ARG A 18 30.07 -40.53 75.34
CA ARG A 18 29.85 -40.80 73.91
C ARG A 18 28.45 -40.41 73.43
N ARG A 19 27.39 -40.64 74.20
CA ARG A 19 25.99 -40.38 73.78
C ARG A 19 25.61 -38.89 73.73
N PRO A 20 25.89 -38.06 74.76
CA PRO A 20 25.61 -36.63 74.68
C PRO A 20 26.51 -35.94 73.64
N VAL A 21 27.76 -36.38 73.47
CA VAL A 21 28.67 -35.84 72.45
C VAL A 21 28.22 -36.21 71.03
N LEU A 22 27.73 -37.43 70.79
CA LEU A 22 27.14 -37.82 69.50
C LEU A 22 25.85 -37.03 69.19
N ALA A 23 24.98 -36.83 70.18
CA ALA A 23 23.78 -36.01 70.00
C ALA A 23 24.13 -34.54 69.70
N LEU A 24 25.16 -34.00 70.36
CA LEU A 24 25.66 -32.64 70.11
C LEU A 24 26.34 -32.52 68.74
N LEU A 25 27.09 -33.52 68.30
CA LEU A 25 27.65 -33.59 66.95
C LEU A 25 26.55 -33.71 65.88
N PHE A 26 25.49 -34.49 66.13
CA PHE A 26 24.35 -34.58 65.23
C PHE A 26 23.57 -33.26 65.17
N ALA A 27 23.33 -32.61 66.31
CA ALA A 27 22.68 -31.30 66.35
C ALA A 27 23.52 -30.22 65.65
N THR A 28 24.84 -30.20 65.86
CA THR A 28 25.73 -29.23 65.20
C THR A 28 25.85 -29.48 63.70
N THR A 29 25.91 -30.74 63.26
CA THR A 29 25.89 -31.08 61.82
C THR A 29 24.54 -30.74 61.17
N LEU A 30 23.42 -30.94 61.86
CA LEU A 30 22.10 -30.52 61.39
C LEU A 30 22.01 -28.99 61.27
N ILE A 31 22.49 -28.24 62.26
CA ILE A 31 22.52 -26.78 62.23
C ILE A 31 23.47 -26.29 61.12
N LEU A 32 24.63 -26.91 60.95
CA LEU A 32 25.55 -26.61 59.84
C LEU A 32 24.91 -26.91 58.47
N ALA A 33 24.18 -28.02 58.33
CA ALA A 33 23.45 -28.34 57.10
C ALA A 33 22.30 -27.36 56.85
N TRP A 34 21.58 -26.96 57.91
CA TRP A 34 20.45 -26.02 57.80
C TRP A 34 20.92 -24.60 57.50
N THR A 35 22.00 -24.15 58.14
CA THR A 35 22.65 -22.86 57.84
C THR A 35 23.27 -22.88 56.45
N ALA A 36 23.97 -23.95 56.07
CA ALA A 36 24.47 -24.11 54.70
C ALA A 36 23.31 -24.06 53.70
N TRP A 37 22.20 -24.75 53.94
CA TRP A 37 21.01 -24.66 53.09
C TRP A 37 20.43 -23.24 53.07
N LEU A 38 20.33 -22.57 54.20
CA LEU A 38 19.79 -21.20 54.30
C LEU A 38 20.59 -20.18 53.47
N PHE A 39 21.91 -20.36 53.33
CA PHE A 39 22.78 -19.47 52.56
C PHE A 39 23.06 -19.95 51.12
N LEU A 40 23.12 -21.26 50.87
CA LEU A 40 23.47 -21.83 49.55
C LEU A 40 22.26 -22.22 48.72
N ALA A 41 21.08 -22.46 49.32
CA ALA A 41 19.89 -22.74 48.53
C ALA A 41 19.51 -21.51 47.70
N ARG A 42 19.11 -21.74 46.46
CA ARG A 42 18.61 -20.71 45.56
C ARG A 42 17.10 -20.85 45.43
N VAL A 43 16.37 -19.85 45.91
CA VAL A 43 14.92 -19.76 45.81
C VAL A 43 14.57 -18.73 44.74
N ALA A 44 13.73 -19.14 43.80
CA ALA A 44 13.22 -18.25 42.76
C ALA A 44 12.16 -17.30 43.34
N VAL A 45 12.32 -16.00 43.10
CA VAL A 45 11.35 -14.97 43.45
C VAL A 45 10.52 -14.63 42.22
N TYR A 46 9.21 -14.65 42.37
CA TYR A 46 8.25 -14.36 41.31
C TYR A 46 7.52 -13.05 41.58
N GLU A 47 7.32 -12.26 40.54
CA GLU A 47 6.41 -11.11 40.57
C GLU A 47 5.16 -11.42 39.76
N VAL A 48 4.00 -11.02 40.29
CA VAL A 48 2.69 -11.37 39.74
C VAL A 48 2.04 -10.15 39.12
N SER A 49 1.54 -10.30 37.89
CA SER A 49 0.79 -9.25 37.22
C SER A 49 -0.60 -9.07 37.85
N ASP A 50 -1.10 -7.84 37.87
CA ASP A 50 -2.49 -7.55 38.24
C ASP A 50 -3.46 -8.12 37.21
N ARG A 51 -3.20 -7.85 35.92
CA ARG A 51 -4.01 -8.32 34.80
C ARG A 51 -3.15 -8.64 33.60
N ALA A 52 -3.39 -9.78 32.98
CA ALA A 52 -2.81 -10.14 31.70
C ALA A 52 -3.88 -10.61 30.72
N ASP A 53 -3.65 -10.41 29.45
CA ASP A 53 -4.51 -10.91 28.39
C ASP A 53 -3.70 -11.39 27.18
N LEU A 54 -4.25 -12.40 26.51
CA LEU A 54 -3.63 -13.00 25.33
C LEU A 54 -4.00 -12.19 24.08
N GLN A 55 -3.03 -11.46 23.53
CA GLN A 55 -3.21 -10.64 22.34
C GLN A 55 -2.60 -11.34 21.12
N VAL A 56 -3.26 -11.25 19.98
CA VAL A 56 -2.60 -11.58 18.70
C VAL A 56 -1.65 -10.42 18.40
N ASP A 57 -0.43 -10.74 17.97
CA ASP A 57 0.59 -9.74 17.64
C ASP A 57 0.13 -8.78 16.53
N ARG A 58 -0.75 -9.25 15.65
CA ARG A 58 -1.41 -8.46 14.61
C ARG A 58 -2.79 -7.98 15.07
N ALA A 59 -3.01 -6.68 14.97
CA ALA A 59 -4.32 -6.07 15.21
C ALA A 59 -5.40 -6.65 14.27
N ALA A 60 -6.65 -6.64 14.75
CA ALA A 60 -7.80 -6.97 13.91
C ALA A 60 -7.90 -5.96 12.76
N HIS A 61 -8.12 -6.45 11.54
CA HIS A 61 -8.27 -5.61 10.35
C HIS A 61 -9.76 -5.33 10.14
N PRO A 62 -10.22 -4.08 10.28
CA PRO A 62 -11.62 -3.76 10.06
C PRO A 62 -11.99 -4.01 8.59
N ILE A 63 -13.16 -4.58 8.38
CA ILE A 63 -13.81 -4.70 7.07
C ILE A 63 -14.83 -3.58 7.00
N GLU A 64 -14.60 -2.62 6.12
CA GLU A 64 -15.47 -1.47 5.92
C GLU A 64 -16.02 -1.46 4.50
N ALA A 65 -17.26 -0.97 4.35
CA ALA A 65 -17.85 -0.75 3.05
C ALA A 65 -17.15 0.43 2.34
N GLN A 66 -16.59 0.18 1.16
CA GLN A 66 -15.92 1.21 0.37
C GLN A 66 -16.91 2.06 -0.45
N PHE A 67 -18.14 1.60 -0.63
CA PHE A 67 -19.18 2.29 -1.38
C PHE A 67 -20.53 2.10 -0.70
N THR A 68 -21.39 3.10 -0.85
CA THR A 68 -22.79 2.98 -0.48
C THR A 68 -23.52 2.09 -1.48
N GLY A 69 -24.25 1.08 -1.01
CA GLY A 69 -24.93 0.14 -1.90
C GLY A 69 -25.83 -0.86 -1.19
N ARG A 70 -26.68 -1.53 -1.96
CA ARG A 70 -27.55 -2.60 -1.48
C ARG A 70 -26.79 -3.93 -1.47
N VAL A 71 -26.89 -4.68 -0.37
CA VAL A 71 -26.29 -6.01 -0.24
C VAL A 71 -27.08 -7.03 -1.07
N VAL A 72 -26.41 -7.69 -2.02
CA VAL A 72 -26.96 -8.78 -2.84
C VAL A 72 -26.69 -10.12 -2.18
N SER A 73 -25.46 -10.33 -1.69
CA SER A 73 -25.06 -11.54 -1.00
C SER A 73 -24.14 -11.21 0.18
N SER A 74 -24.27 -11.98 1.27
CA SER A 74 -23.40 -11.88 2.44
C SER A 74 -22.97 -13.27 2.88
N TYR A 75 -21.66 -13.47 2.96
CA TYR A 75 -21.00 -14.70 3.37
C TYR A 75 -20.32 -14.56 4.74
N MET A 76 -20.56 -13.44 5.43
CA MET A 76 -19.98 -13.16 6.73
C MET A 76 -20.69 -13.97 7.82
N VAL A 77 -19.94 -14.85 8.47
CA VAL A 77 -20.39 -15.66 9.60
C VAL A 77 -19.32 -15.54 10.69
N LEU A 78 -19.76 -15.34 11.94
CA LEU A 78 -18.85 -15.24 13.08
C LEU A 78 -18.00 -16.51 13.23
N ASP A 79 -16.72 -16.35 13.56
CA ASP A 79 -15.73 -17.43 13.73
C ASP A 79 -15.47 -18.29 12.46
N ARG A 80 -15.90 -17.81 11.29
CA ARG A 80 -15.53 -18.43 10.01
C ARG A 80 -14.09 -18.06 9.65
N GLU A 81 -13.33 -19.05 9.19
CA GLU A 81 -12.02 -18.86 8.58
C GLU A 81 -12.17 -18.37 7.14
N VAL A 82 -11.42 -17.32 6.79
CA VAL A 82 -11.45 -16.66 5.49
C VAL A 82 -10.03 -16.47 4.98
N LYS A 83 -9.88 -16.59 3.65
CA LYS A 83 -8.61 -16.34 2.98
C LYS A 83 -8.53 -14.91 2.46
N SER A 84 -7.32 -14.38 2.32
CA SER A 84 -7.06 -13.09 1.71
C SER A 84 -7.69 -13.05 0.31
N ARG A 85 -8.37 -11.94 0.00
CA ARG A 85 -9.14 -11.67 -1.23
C ARG A 85 -10.42 -12.50 -1.42
N GLU A 86 -10.80 -13.36 -0.48
CA GLU A 86 -12.10 -14.03 -0.49
C GLU A 86 -13.23 -13.00 -0.41
N VAL A 87 -14.30 -13.19 -1.20
CA VAL A 87 -15.46 -12.30 -1.20
C VAL A 87 -16.31 -12.56 0.03
N LEU A 88 -16.55 -11.51 0.82
CA LEU A 88 -17.33 -11.57 2.05
C LEU A 88 -18.73 -11.00 1.85
N VAL A 89 -18.83 -9.88 1.12
CA VAL A 89 -20.10 -9.20 0.83
C VAL A 89 -20.07 -8.72 -0.61
N GLU A 90 -21.18 -8.91 -1.31
CA GLU A 90 -21.37 -8.40 -2.66
C GLU A 90 -22.46 -7.34 -2.64
N LEU A 91 -22.11 -6.15 -3.11
CA LEU A 91 -23.04 -5.04 -3.30
C LEU A 91 -23.55 -5.04 -4.74
N ASP A 92 -24.77 -4.53 -4.91
CA ASP A 92 -25.41 -4.35 -6.20
C ASP A 92 -24.55 -3.48 -7.13
N ALA A 93 -24.18 -4.05 -8.27
CA ALA A 93 -23.30 -3.46 -9.27
C ALA A 93 -23.93 -3.45 -10.67
N ASP A 94 -25.22 -3.80 -10.81
CA ASP A 94 -25.85 -4.04 -12.11
C ASP A 94 -25.79 -2.79 -13.00
N ALA A 95 -26.05 -1.62 -12.43
CA ALA A 95 -25.98 -0.34 -13.14
C ALA A 95 -24.56 -0.05 -13.66
N GLN A 96 -23.53 -0.28 -12.84
CA GLN A 96 -22.14 -0.04 -13.22
C GLN A 96 -21.63 -1.09 -14.22
N GLN A 97 -22.09 -2.33 -14.12
CA GLN A 97 -21.78 -3.37 -15.09
C GLN A 97 -22.42 -3.07 -16.46
N LEU A 98 -23.65 -2.54 -16.47
CA LEU A 98 -24.31 -2.11 -17.70
C LEU A 98 -23.54 -0.94 -18.35
N GLN A 99 -23.21 0.09 -17.59
CA GLN A 99 -22.40 1.23 -18.07
C GLN A 99 -21.03 0.77 -18.60
N LEU A 100 -20.36 -0.13 -17.88
CA LEU A 100 -19.09 -0.71 -18.32
C LEU A 100 -19.23 -1.45 -19.65
N LYS A 101 -20.34 -2.18 -19.84
CA LYS A 101 -20.62 -2.88 -21.10
C LYS A 101 -20.88 -1.90 -22.24
N GLU A 102 -21.67 -0.85 -22.00
CA GLU A 102 -21.96 0.20 -22.98
C GLU A 102 -20.67 0.92 -23.42
N GLU A 103 -19.82 1.32 -22.47
CA GLU A 103 -18.56 2.00 -22.78
C GLU A 103 -17.55 1.09 -23.48
N ARG A 104 -17.52 -0.21 -23.15
CA ARG A 104 -16.72 -1.19 -23.92
C ARG A 104 -17.19 -1.28 -25.36
N VAL A 105 -18.49 -1.39 -25.59
CA VAL A 105 -19.06 -1.43 -26.95
C VAL A 105 -18.69 -0.16 -27.71
N ARG A 106 -18.86 1.02 -27.09
CA ARG A 106 -18.47 2.31 -27.65
C ARG A 106 -17.00 2.36 -28.02
N SER A 107 -16.11 1.96 -27.11
CA SER A 107 -14.65 1.93 -27.35
C SER A 107 -14.27 0.97 -28.49
N THR A 108 -14.91 -0.20 -28.56
CA THR A 108 -14.69 -1.15 -29.67
C THR A 108 -15.18 -0.62 -31.02
N ALA A 109 -16.27 0.15 -31.04
CA ALA A 109 -16.81 0.76 -32.26
C ALA A 109 -15.91 1.86 -32.84
N LEU A 110 -15.03 2.46 -32.04
CA LEU A 110 -14.06 3.46 -32.50
C LEU A 110 -12.87 2.83 -33.24
N ALA A 111 -12.52 1.57 -32.96
CA ALA A 111 -11.40 0.90 -33.61
C ALA A 111 -11.51 0.81 -35.15
N PRO A 112 -12.64 0.35 -35.74
CA PRO A 112 -12.78 0.33 -37.20
C PRO A 112 -12.82 1.75 -37.81
N GLN A 113 -13.35 2.75 -37.12
CA GLN A 113 -13.35 4.15 -37.60
C GLN A 113 -11.92 4.70 -37.68
N ILE A 114 -11.12 4.46 -36.63
CA ILE A 114 -9.69 4.81 -36.60
C ILE A 114 -8.96 4.09 -37.75
N GLY A 115 -9.20 2.80 -37.93
CA GLY A 115 -8.58 2.00 -39.00
C GLY A 115 -8.92 2.53 -40.39
N ALA A 116 -10.20 2.81 -40.66
CA ALA A 116 -10.65 3.37 -41.92
C ALA A 116 -10.01 4.73 -42.22
N LEU A 117 -9.96 5.63 -41.23
CA LEU A 117 -9.34 6.94 -41.38
C LEU A 117 -7.82 6.86 -41.58
N GLN A 118 -7.15 5.91 -40.93
CA GLN A 118 -5.72 5.66 -41.17
C GLN A 118 -5.47 5.17 -42.60
N SER A 119 -6.29 4.25 -43.10
CA SER A 119 -6.21 3.79 -44.49
C SER A 119 -6.49 4.93 -45.48
N GLN A 120 -7.45 5.81 -45.19
CA GLN A 120 -7.74 6.99 -46.01
C GLN A 120 -6.56 7.97 -46.04
N ILE A 121 -5.97 8.30 -44.89
CA ILE A 121 -4.77 9.15 -44.80
C ILE A 121 -3.63 8.55 -45.62
N GLN A 122 -3.41 7.24 -45.50
CA GLN A 122 -2.35 6.56 -46.24
C GLN A 122 -2.60 6.62 -47.75
N ALA A 123 -3.83 6.38 -48.20
CA ALA A 123 -4.20 6.46 -49.61
C ALA A 123 -3.98 7.89 -50.15
N GLU A 124 -4.45 8.92 -49.43
CA GLU A 124 -4.26 10.32 -49.80
C GLU A 124 -2.78 10.71 -49.87
N GLU A 125 -1.98 10.32 -48.87
CA GLU A 125 -0.55 10.60 -48.86
C GLU A 125 0.14 9.90 -50.06
N THR A 126 -0.20 8.65 -50.36
CA THR A 126 0.38 7.96 -51.53
C THR A 126 0.00 8.62 -52.86
N ALA A 127 -1.26 9.03 -53.01
CA ALA A 127 -1.73 9.74 -54.20
C ALA A 127 -1.03 11.11 -54.34
N TRP A 128 -0.88 11.84 -53.23
CA TRP A 128 -0.19 13.12 -53.19
C TRP A 128 1.30 12.97 -53.56
N GLN A 129 1.99 11.96 -53.02
CA GLN A 129 3.40 11.69 -53.37
C GLN A 129 3.57 11.34 -54.86
N GLN A 130 2.67 10.55 -55.43
CA GLN A 130 2.69 10.22 -56.86
C GLN A 130 2.50 11.47 -57.73
N GLU A 131 1.57 12.35 -57.37
CA GLU A 131 1.34 13.60 -58.11
C GLU A 131 2.53 14.55 -58.01
N ARG A 132 3.15 14.67 -56.82
CA ARG A 132 4.38 15.45 -56.64
C ARG A 132 5.56 14.93 -57.46
N GLN A 133 5.62 13.63 -57.71
CA GLN A 133 6.64 13.03 -58.58
C GLN A 133 6.34 13.27 -60.06
N ALA A 134 5.07 13.32 -60.47
CA ALA A 134 4.67 13.56 -61.85
C ALA A 134 4.75 15.05 -62.25
N ALA A 135 4.56 15.97 -61.31
CA ALA A 135 4.50 17.40 -61.61
C ALA A 135 5.77 17.99 -62.26
N PRO A 136 7.00 17.66 -61.81
CA PRO A 136 8.22 18.11 -62.48
C PRO A 136 8.31 17.68 -63.94
N VAL A 137 7.84 16.47 -64.26
CA VAL A 137 7.85 15.93 -65.63
C VAL A 137 6.93 16.75 -66.53
N ALA A 138 5.72 17.10 -66.05
CA ALA A 138 4.80 17.96 -66.78
C ALA A 138 5.34 19.40 -66.97
N LEU A 139 6.00 19.95 -65.94
CA LEU A 139 6.66 21.26 -66.03
C LEU A 139 7.82 21.24 -67.02
N GLU A 140 8.63 20.17 -67.02
CA GLU A 140 9.75 20.00 -67.94
C GLU A 140 9.27 19.93 -69.39
N GLU A 141 8.20 19.17 -69.65
CA GLU A 141 7.58 19.09 -70.98
C GLU A 141 7.08 20.47 -71.44
N SER A 142 6.36 21.20 -70.59
CA SER A 142 5.87 22.53 -70.92
C SER A 142 7.02 23.54 -71.11
N SER A 143 8.10 23.40 -70.34
CA SER A 143 9.30 24.24 -70.46
C SER A 143 10.07 23.96 -71.75
N ALA A 144 10.11 22.70 -72.21
CA ALA A 144 10.70 22.34 -73.49
C ALA A 144 9.93 22.99 -74.66
N ARG A 145 8.59 23.00 -74.61
CA ARG A 145 7.75 23.69 -75.62
C ARG A 145 8.00 25.20 -75.65
N VAL A 146 8.20 25.83 -74.49
CA VAL A 146 8.62 27.24 -74.41
C VAL A 146 9.97 27.45 -75.08
N LYS A 147 10.98 26.60 -74.79
CA LYS A 147 12.32 26.70 -75.40
C LYS A 147 12.26 26.60 -76.92
N GLU A 148 11.44 25.69 -77.45
CA GLU A 148 11.20 25.52 -78.88
C GLU A 148 10.55 26.77 -79.50
N ALA A 149 9.47 27.28 -78.88
CA ALA A 149 8.79 28.49 -79.34
C ALA A 149 9.71 29.73 -79.30
N ASP A 150 10.53 29.86 -78.26
CA ASP A 150 11.53 30.91 -78.11
C ASP A 150 12.60 30.85 -79.19
N ALA A 151 13.07 29.65 -79.56
CA ALA A 151 14.01 29.48 -80.66
C ALA A 151 13.39 29.93 -81.99
N GLY A 152 12.13 29.56 -82.25
CA GLY A 152 11.39 30.01 -83.43
C GLY A 152 11.17 31.53 -83.46
N ALA A 153 10.85 32.14 -82.32
CA ALA A 153 10.69 33.58 -82.20
C ALA A 153 12.00 34.33 -82.46
N ARG A 154 13.12 33.88 -81.87
CA ARG A 154 14.45 34.47 -82.12
C ARG A 154 14.84 34.41 -83.59
N LEU A 155 14.62 33.28 -84.24
CA LEU A 155 14.92 33.12 -85.67
C LEU A 155 14.10 34.10 -86.53
N ALA A 156 12.81 34.28 -86.22
CA ALA A 156 11.95 35.22 -86.93
C ALA A 156 12.35 36.68 -86.68
N GLU A 157 12.79 37.03 -85.46
CA GLU A 157 13.32 38.36 -85.14
C GLU A 157 14.62 38.66 -85.88
N GLU A 158 15.55 37.69 -85.94
CA GLU A 158 16.79 37.83 -86.70
C GLU A 158 16.52 37.99 -88.20
N GLU A 159 15.55 37.26 -88.75
CA GLU A 159 15.14 37.41 -90.14
C GLU A 159 14.53 38.80 -90.40
N ALA A 160 13.62 39.27 -89.54
CA ALA A 160 13.07 40.61 -89.63
C ALA A 160 14.17 41.69 -89.58
N LYS A 161 15.20 41.50 -88.75
CA LYS A 161 16.36 42.40 -88.66
C LYS A 161 17.22 42.37 -89.92
N ARG A 162 17.43 41.20 -90.54
CA ARG A 162 18.11 41.09 -91.83
C ARG A 162 17.32 41.79 -92.94
N GLN A 163 16.01 41.57 -93.00
CA GLN A 163 15.11 42.21 -93.97
C GLN A 163 15.11 43.73 -93.81
N ASP A 164 15.18 44.24 -92.57
CA ASP A 164 15.29 45.67 -92.28
C ASP A 164 16.56 46.30 -92.89
N GLN A 165 17.69 45.62 -92.74
CA GLN A 165 18.97 46.05 -93.33
C GLN A 165 18.96 46.01 -94.86
N LEU A 166 18.32 44.99 -95.45
CA LEU A 166 18.16 44.85 -96.90
C LEU A 166 17.18 45.89 -97.48
N PHE A 167 16.16 46.28 -96.71
CA PHE A 167 15.23 47.33 -97.10
C PHE A 167 15.94 48.69 -97.12
N ALA A 168 16.77 48.97 -96.10
CA ALA A 168 17.58 50.18 -96.02
C ALA A 168 18.58 50.32 -97.19
N SER A 169 19.02 49.21 -97.79
CA SER A 169 19.86 49.18 -98.99
C SER A 169 19.07 49.09 -100.32
N GLY A 170 17.73 49.11 -100.26
CA GLY A 170 16.85 49.10 -101.44
C GLY A 170 16.68 47.74 -102.14
N VAL A 171 17.04 46.64 -101.47
CA VAL A 171 17.11 45.29 -102.06
C VAL A 171 15.78 44.53 -101.94
N VAL A 172 14.94 44.84 -100.95
CA VAL A 172 13.66 44.16 -100.69
C VAL A 172 12.49 45.14 -100.61
N SER A 173 11.27 44.65 -100.81
CA SER A 173 10.06 45.48 -100.78
C SER A 173 9.58 45.80 -99.36
N GLU A 174 8.87 46.91 -99.20
CA GLU A 174 8.24 47.31 -97.91
C GLU A 174 7.26 46.22 -97.42
N VAL A 175 6.56 45.55 -98.35
CA VAL A 175 5.64 44.45 -98.05
C VAL A 175 6.35 43.25 -97.44
N ASP A 176 7.54 42.91 -97.95
CA ASP A 176 8.33 41.78 -97.44
C ASP A 176 8.89 42.07 -96.04
N LEU A 177 9.34 43.31 -95.79
CA LEU A 177 9.74 43.77 -94.47
C LEU A 177 8.58 43.70 -93.46
N HIS A 178 7.40 44.21 -93.83
CA HIS A 178 6.22 44.15 -92.97
C HIS A 178 5.78 42.70 -92.70
N ARG A 179 5.88 41.82 -93.69
CA ARG A 179 5.58 40.38 -93.51
C ARG A 179 6.56 39.75 -92.51
N ALA A 180 7.86 40.02 -92.62
CA ALA A 180 8.86 39.50 -91.71
C ALA A 180 8.67 40.02 -90.27
N ARG A 181 8.41 41.33 -90.11
CA ARG A 181 8.11 41.94 -88.80
C ARG A 181 6.85 41.35 -88.17
N SER A 182 5.79 41.18 -88.95
CA SER A 182 4.52 40.60 -88.47
C SER A 182 4.71 39.14 -88.02
N ALA A 183 5.45 38.35 -88.79
CA ALA A 183 5.78 36.97 -88.44
C ALA A 183 6.62 36.89 -87.15
N ALA A 184 7.60 37.78 -86.97
CA ALA A 184 8.38 37.88 -85.74
C ALA A 184 7.50 38.22 -84.53
N GLN A 185 6.61 39.20 -84.66
CA GLN A 185 5.68 39.60 -83.61
C GLN A 185 4.72 38.46 -83.23
N GLU A 186 4.17 37.74 -84.22
CA GLU A 186 3.28 36.60 -84.00
C GLU A 186 4.00 35.47 -83.24
N ARG A 187 5.21 35.11 -83.67
CA ARG A 187 6.02 34.07 -83.01
C ARG A 187 6.42 34.46 -81.59
N ARG A 188 6.77 35.72 -81.35
CA ARG A 188 7.06 36.24 -80.03
C ARG A 188 5.84 36.18 -79.11
N ALA A 189 4.68 36.63 -79.60
CA ALA A 189 3.43 36.57 -78.85
C ALA A 189 3.04 35.11 -78.51
N ALA A 190 3.26 34.16 -79.42
CA ALA A 190 3.04 32.74 -79.17
C ALA A 190 3.98 32.20 -78.08
N ALA A 191 5.26 32.56 -78.09
CA ALA A 191 6.23 32.16 -77.07
C ALA A 191 5.89 32.74 -75.69
N ASP A 192 5.52 34.03 -75.63
CA ASP A 192 5.11 34.69 -74.38
C ASP A 192 3.83 34.08 -73.80
N SER A 193 2.87 33.68 -74.66
CA SER A 193 1.67 32.95 -74.24
C SER A 193 2.02 31.61 -73.57
N LEU A 194 2.96 30.85 -74.16
CA LEU A 194 3.41 29.57 -73.59
C LEU A 194 4.17 29.77 -72.26
N ARG A 195 4.98 30.82 -72.13
CA ARG A 195 5.64 31.18 -70.86
C ARG A 195 4.64 31.48 -69.76
N LEU A 196 3.58 32.24 -70.08
CA LEU A 196 2.48 32.49 -69.14
C LEU A 196 1.75 31.20 -68.77
N GLY A 197 1.65 30.26 -69.71
CA GLY A 197 1.13 28.90 -69.48
C GLY A 197 1.95 28.14 -68.44
N VAL A 198 3.28 28.12 -68.56
CA VAL A 198 4.18 27.49 -67.57
C VAL A 198 4.01 28.13 -66.18
N SER A 199 4.06 29.45 -66.09
CA SER A 199 3.91 30.15 -64.81
C SER A 199 2.52 29.93 -64.17
N ARG A 200 1.47 29.75 -64.98
CA ARG A 200 0.15 29.37 -64.49
C ARG A 200 0.16 27.94 -63.95
N LEU A 201 0.77 27.01 -64.67
CA LEU A 201 0.89 25.61 -64.28
C LEU A 201 1.67 25.45 -62.95
N GLU A 202 2.79 26.17 -62.80
CA GLU A 202 3.57 26.23 -61.56
C GLU A 202 2.74 26.68 -60.36
N ARG A 203 2.01 27.80 -60.51
CA ARG A 203 1.14 28.31 -59.43
C ARG A 203 0.01 27.34 -59.11
N GLN A 204 -0.61 26.75 -60.13
CA GLN A 204 -1.65 25.76 -59.95
C GLN A 204 -1.13 24.51 -59.23
N GLN A 205 0.12 24.10 -59.46
CA GLN A 205 0.74 22.99 -58.74
C GLN A 205 0.98 23.33 -57.27
N LEU A 206 1.51 24.54 -56.98
CA LEU A 206 1.72 24.99 -55.60
C LEU A 206 0.42 25.08 -54.81
N THR A 207 -0.65 25.57 -55.43
CA THR A 207 -1.98 25.63 -54.80
C THR A 207 -2.51 24.22 -54.51
N GLN A 208 -2.45 23.30 -55.47
CA GLN A 208 -2.88 21.91 -55.25
C GLN A 208 -2.07 21.20 -54.16
N ASP A 209 -0.75 21.42 -54.12
CA ASP A 209 0.13 20.85 -53.09
C ASP A 209 -0.28 21.35 -51.70
N SER A 210 -0.52 22.66 -51.56
CA SER A 210 -1.00 23.27 -50.31
C SER A 210 -2.38 22.75 -49.90
N GLU A 211 -3.31 22.60 -50.85
CA GLU A 211 -4.66 22.10 -50.58
C GLU A 211 -4.63 20.64 -50.11
N ARG A 212 -3.86 19.78 -50.79
CA ARG A 212 -3.67 18.38 -50.38
C ARG A 212 -3.01 18.27 -49.02
N GLN A 213 -1.97 19.08 -48.77
CA GLN A 213 -1.33 19.13 -47.46
C GLN A 213 -2.35 19.49 -46.36
N ALA A 214 -3.15 20.54 -46.58
CA ALA A 214 -4.17 20.96 -45.63
C ALA A 214 -5.20 19.85 -45.38
N HIS A 215 -5.65 19.18 -46.44
CA HIS A 215 -6.61 18.06 -46.32
C HIS A 215 -6.04 16.89 -45.52
N VAL A 216 -4.79 16.47 -45.78
CA VAL A 216 -4.13 15.42 -45.01
C VAL A 216 -3.98 15.83 -43.53
N GLN A 217 -3.69 17.10 -43.23
CA GLN A 217 -3.62 17.58 -41.84
C GLN A 217 -4.99 17.60 -41.16
N GLU A 218 -6.06 17.92 -41.89
CA GLU A 218 -7.43 17.83 -41.39
C GLU A 218 -7.77 16.37 -40.99
N LEU A 219 -7.50 15.41 -41.88
CA LEU A 219 -7.71 13.99 -41.59
C LEU A 219 -6.86 13.51 -40.40
N LYS A 220 -5.60 13.95 -40.30
CA LYS A 220 -4.74 13.66 -39.14
C LYS A 220 -5.30 14.24 -37.84
N THR A 221 -5.87 15.44 -37.88
CA THR A 221 -6.55 16.05 -36.72
C THR A 221 -7.76 15.22 -36.30
N GLN A 222 -8.60 14.80 -37.25
CA GLN A 222 -9.75 13.92 -36.98
C GLN A 222 -9.30 12.58 -36.38
N LEU A 223 -8.18 12.01 -36.86
CA LEU A 223 -7.60 10.79 -36.32
C LEU A 223 -7.15 10.97 -34.86
N VAL A 224 -6.50 12.10 -34.55
CA VAL A 224 -6.10 12.44 -33.18
C VAL A 224 -7.34 12.58 -32.29
N GLN A 225 -8.41 13.22 -32.77
CA GLN A 225 -9.66 13.35 -32.03
C GLN A 225 -10.31 11.99 -31.73
N LEU A 226 -10.41 11.09 -32.72
CA LEU A 226 -10.95 9.74 -32.50
C LEU A 226 -10.08 8.91 -31.55
N LYS A 227 -8.75 9.02 -31.66
CA LYS A 227 -7.83 8.38 -30.70
C LYS A 227 -8.01 8.94 -29.29
N GLY A 228 -8.20 10.25 -29.16
CA GLY A 228 -8.50 10.92 -27.90
C GLY A 228 -9.80 10.40 -27.29
N GLN A 229 -10.88 10.32 -28.07
CA GLN A 229 -12.15 9.74 -27.63
C GLN A 229 -12.01 8.29 -27.15
N ARG A 230 -11.23 7.48 -27.87
CA ARG A 230 -10.96 6.09 -27.48
C ARG A 230 -10.15 6.02 -26.18
N ALA A 231 -9.19 6.92 -25.98
CA ALA A 231 -8.41 7.00 -24.74
C ALA A 231 -9.30 7.42 -23.56
N THR A 232 -10.18 8.41 -23.73
CA THR A 232 -11.16 8.80 -22.72
C THR A 232 -12.10 7.65 -22.36
N ALA A 233 -12.64 6.93 -23.36
CA ALA A 233 -13.45 5.74 -23.12
C ALA A 233 -12.66 4.64 -22.38
N GLY A 234 -11.36 4.47 -22.69
CA GLY A 234 -10.47 3.55 -21.99
C GLY A 234 -10.31 3.89 -20.50
N ALA A 235 -10.07 5.17 -20.17
CA ALA A 235 -9.97 5.62 -18.79
C ALA A 235 -11.29 5.43 -18.02
N GLU A 236 -12.42 5.68 -18.68
CA GLU A 236 -13.75 5.48 -18.10
C GLU A 236 -14.05 3.99 -17.83
N ILE A 237 -13.65 3.10 -18.75
CA ILE A 237 -13.72 1.65 -18.55
C ILE A 237 -12.91 1.23 -17.32
N GLU A 238 -11.69 1.74 -17.15
CA GLU A 238 -10.83 1.42 -15.99
C GLU A 238 -11.46 1.92 -14.68
N ARG A 239 -11.99 3.15 -14.68
CA ARG A 239 -12.72 3.72 -13.53
C ARG A 239 -13.91 2.85 -13.14
N LEU A 240 -14.76 2.48 -14.09
CA LEU A 240 -15.94 1.63 -13.89
C LEU A 240 -15.56 0.21 -13.44
N GLN A 241 -14.49 -0.37 -13.98
CA GLN A 241 -13.96 -1.67 -13.51
C GLN A 241 -13.52 -1.60 -12.05
N GLY A 242 -12.83 -0.53 -11.66
CA GLY A 242 -12.48 -0.30 -10.26
C GLY A 242 -13.70 -0.20 -9.36
N GLU A 243 -14.74 0.52 -9.80
CA GLU A 243 -16.00 0.65 -9.07
C GLU A 243 -16.78 -0.66 -8.94
N VAL A 244 -16.82 -1.49 -9.99
CA VAL A 244 -17.42 -2.83 -9.92
C VAL A 244 -16.60 -3.73 -8.99
N SER A 245 -15.27 -3.69 -9.08
CA SER A 245 -14.40 -4.52 -8.22
C SER A 245 -14.55 -4.17 -6.74
N ARG A 246 -14.65 -2.89 -6.39
CA ARG A 246 -14.79 -2.41 -5.00
C ARG A 246 -16.18 -2.64 -4.40
N ARG A 247 -17.18 -3.00 -5.22
CA ARG A 247 -18.50 -3.48 -4.76
C ARG A 247 -18.46 -4.93 -4.28
N SER A 248 -17.41 -5.68 -4.61
CA SER A 248 -17.09 -6.95 -3.94
C SER A 248 -16.16 -6.67 -2.75
N ILE A 249 -16.70 -6.71 -1.54
CA ILE A 249 -15.94 -6.49 -0.31
C ILE A 249 -15.23 -7.80 0.03
N ARG A 250 -13.91 -7.73 0.16
CA ARG A 250 -13.03 -8.90 0.31
C ARG A 250 -12.26 -8.87 1.60
N ALA A 251 -11.88 -10.04 2.10
CA ALA A 251 -11.00 -10.17 3.25
C ALA A 251 -9.60 -9.59 2.95
N PRO A 252 -9.07 -8.67 3.78
CA PRO A 252 -7.75 -8.07 3.55
C PRO A 252 -6.61 -9.08 3.80
N VAL A 253 -6.78 -9.97 4.76
CA VAL A 253 -5.78 -10.92 5.25
C VAL A 253 -6.43 -12.28 5.51
N ASP A 254 -5.62 -13.34 5.53
CA ASP A 254 -6.05 -14.65 6.02
C ASP A 254 -6.31 -14.57 7.53
N GLY A 255 -7.40 -15.17 8.01
CA GLY A 255 -7.74 -15.19 9.43
C GLY A 255 -9.17 -15.62 9.71
N ARG A 256 -9.67 -15.29 10.89
CA ARG A 256 -11.05 -15.58 11.32
C ARG A 256 -11.85 -14.31 11.47
N LEU A 257 -13.14 -14.37 11.15
CA LEU A 257 -14.07 -13.26 11.37
C LEU A 257 -14.39 -13.14 12.86
N GLY A 258 -13.79 -12.14 13.53
CA GLY A 258 -13.99 -11.89 14.96
C GLY A 258 -15.19 -11.01 15.28
N GLU A 259 -15.56 -10.14 14.34
CA GLU A 259 -16.76 -9.30 14.42
C GLU A 259 -17.49 -9.34 13.08
N VAL A 260 -18.82 -9.42 13.11
CA VAL A 260 -19.67 -9.43 11.92
C VAL A 260 -20.91 -8.57 12.19
N ALA A 261 -21.15 -7.58 11.34
CA ALA A 261 -22.36 -6.79 11.33
C ALA A 261 -23.55 -7.63 10.83
N ASN A 262 -24.75 -7.34 11.34
CA ASN A 262 -25.97 -8.03 10.93
C ASN A 262 -26.44 -7.56 9.54
N LEU A 263 -25.80 -8.08 8.50
CA LEU A 263 -26.09 -7.75 7.10
C LEU A 263 -27.13 -8.72 6.54
N ARG A 264 -28.29 -8.19 6.17
CA ARG A 264 -29.35 -8.95 5.51
C ARG A 264 -29.31 -8.67 4.01
N VAL A 265 -29.62 -9.67 3.20
CA VAL A 265 -29.83 -9.45 1.76
C VAL A 265 -30.90 -8.37 1.58
N GLY A 266 -30.59 -7.36 0.76
CA GLY A 266 -31.43 -6.18 0.55
C GLY A 266 -31.15 -4.99 1.49
N SER A 267 -30.33 -5.14 2.54
CA SER A 267 -29.95 -3.99 3.38
C SER A 267 -29.02 -3.03 2.64
N VAL A 268 -29.10 -1.75 2.95
CA VAL A 268 -28.21 -0.73 2.39
C VAL A 268 -27.09 -0.44 3.38
N VAL A 269 -25.84 -0.55 2.91
CA VAL A 269 -24.65 -0.14 3.66
C VAL A 269 -24.13 1.19 3.14
N ARG A 270 -23.48 1.97 4.01
CA ARG A 270 -22.86 3.26 3.66
C ARG A 270 -21.35 3.13 3.53
N GLU A 271 -20.75 4.02 2.73
CA GLU A 271 -19.30 4.15 2.69
C GLU A 271 -18.72 4.47 4.09
N GLY A 272 -17.65 3.77 4.47
CA GLY A 272 -17.04 3.82 5.80
C GLY A 272 -17.78 3.02 6.88
N GLU A 273 -18.90 2.37 6.56
CA GLU A 273 -19.63 1.55 7.53
C GLU A 273 -18.83 0.28 7.87
N LYS A 274 -18.56 0.07 9.16
CA LYS A 274 -17.86 -1.12 9.66
C LYS A 274 -18.77 -2.34 9.55
N LEU A 275 -18.40 -3.27 8.68
CA LEU A 275 -19.11 -4.52 8.43
C LEU A 275 -18.60 -5.67 9.30
N GLY A 276 -17.37 -5.58 9.81
CA GLY A 276 -16.78 -6.61 10.66
C GLY A 276 -15.28 -6.43 10.85
N ALA A 277 -14.61 -7.47 11.32
CA ALA A 277 -13.16 -7.47 11.44
C ALA A 277 -12.57 -8.89 11.24
N VAL A 278 -11.48 -8.98 10.48
CA VAL A 278 -10.68 -10.21 10.36
C VAL A 278 -9.56 -10.17 11.40
N VAL A 279 -9.51 -11.20 12.23
CA VAL A 279 -8.43 -11.45 13.19
C VAL A 279 -7.46 -12.43 12.55
N PRO A 280 -6.22 -12.03 12.22
CA PRO A 280 -5.24 -12.94 11.63
C PRO A 280 -4.92 -14.10 12.57
N THR A 281 -4.77 -15.30 12.02
CA THR A 281 -4.13 -16.41 12.74
C THR A 281 -2.62 -16.14 12.79
N GLY A 282 -2.08 -15.89 13.97
CA GLY A 282 -0.66 -15.54 14.16
C GLY A 282 -0.16 -15.88 15.56
N ASN A 283 1.12 -15.60 15.79
CA ASN A 283 1.76 -15.82 17.09
C ASN A 283 1.05 -14.98 18.16
N LEU A 284 0.66 -15.64 19.25
CA LEU A 284 0.04 -15.00 20.39
C LEU A 284 1.13 -14.44 21.29
N ARG A 285 0.92 -13.23 21.76
CA ARG A 285 1.74 -12.58 22.78
C ARG A 285 0.88 -12.33 24.01
N ILE A 286 1.50 -12.35 25.17
CA ILE A 286 0.85 -12.03 26.42
C ILE A 286 1.18 -10.58 26.74
N VAL A 287 0.15 -9.79 27.00
CA VAL A 287 0.30 -8.42 27.51
C VAL A 287 -0.10 -8.44 28.96
N ALA A 288 0.86 -8.19 29.84
CA ALA A 288 0.66 -8.22 31.29
C ALA A 288 0.94 -6.84 31.88
N ASN A 289 0.07 -6.40 32.78
CA ASN A 289 0.19 -5.13 33.48
C ASN A 289 0.63 -5.38 34.92
N PHE A 290 1.75 -4.76 35.29
CA PHE A 290 2.35 -4.85 36.62
C PHE A 290 2.29 -3.49 37.32
N LEU A 291 2.35 -3.51 38.66
CA LEU A 291 2.56 -2.29 39.43
C LEU A 291 4.01 -1.81 39.24
N PRO A 292 4.25 -0.49 39.17
CA PRO A 292 5.60 0.08 39.06
C PRO A 292 6.65 -0.50 40.01
N PRO A 293 6.40 -0.71 41.32
CA PRO A 293 7.39 -1.31 42.23
C PRO A 293 7.74 -2.77 41.92
N ASP A 294 6.86 -3.49 41.22
CA ASP A 294 7.05 -4.92 40.92
C ASP A 294 7.75 -5.10 39.56
N ALA A 295 7.61 -4.13 38.65
CA ALA A 295 8.22 -4.16 37.33
C ALA A 295 9.54 -3.37 37.22
N LEU A 296 9.62 -2.13 37.70
CA LEU A 296 10.77 -1.25 37.45
C LEU A 296 12.04 -1.79 38.10
N GLY A 297 13.08 -2.00 37.28
CA GLY A 297 14.38 -2.50 37.71
C GLY A 297 14.43 -3.99 38.06
N ARG A 298 13.28 -4.66 38.15
CA ARG A 298 13.11 -6.06 38.55
C ARG A 298 12.81 -6.96 37.35
N ILE A 299 11.88 -6.56 36.50
CA ILE A 299 11.55 -7.30 35.28
C ILE A 299 12.47 -6.85 34.15
N ARG A 300 13.03 -7.80 33.40
CA ARG A 300 13.95 -7.56 32.27
C ARG A 300 13.64 -8.47 31.09
N PRO A 301 13.91 -8.02 29.84
CA PRO A 301 13.84 -8.90 28.67
C PRO A 301 14.66 -10.17 28.86
N GLY A 302 14.12 -11.31 28.44
CA GLY A 302 14.73 -12.64 28.54
C GLY A 302 14.36 -13.45 29.80
N GLN A 303 13.62 -12.87 30.76
CA GLN A 303 13.17 -13.61 31.95
C GLN A 303 12.05 -14.60 31.62
N HIS A 304 12.07 -15.76 32.26
CA HIS A 304 11.02 -16.76 32.15
C HIS A 304 9.79 -16.37 32.97
N ALA A 305 8.62 -16.60 32.41
CA ALA A 305 7.33 -16.33 32.99
C ALA A 305 6.35 -17.47 32.76
N ARG A 306 5.31 -17.54 33.59
CA ARG A 306 4.17 -18.43 33.40
C ARG A 306 2.87 -17.66 33.48
N MET A 307 2.01 -17.81 32.48
CA MET A 307 0.65 -17.28 32.51
C MET A 307 -0.33 -18.35 32.97
N ARG A 308 -1.18 -17.97 33.92
CA ARG A 308 -2.34 -18.73 34.36
C ARG A 308 -3.58 -18.09 33.75
N LEU A 309 -4.33 -18.84 32.94
CA LEU A 309 -5.52 -18.33 32.27
C LEU A 309 -6.73 -18.39 33.20
N GLN A 310 -7.48 -17.31 33.26
CA GLN A 310 -8.71 -17.23 34.03
C GLN A 310 -9.77 -18.11 33.37
N GLY A 311 -10.48 -18.91 34.18
CA GLY A 311 -11.44 -19.90 33.68
C GLY A 311 -10.84 -21.28 33.36
N PHE A 312 -9.50 -21.43 33.38
CA PHE A 312 -8.81 -22.71 33.21
C PHE A 312 -8.02 -23.06 34.49
N PRO A 313 -8.53 -23.97 35.35
CA PRO A 313 -7.82 -24.38 36.57
C PRO A 313 -6.42 -24.93 36.25
N TRP A 314 -5.38 -24.27 36.78
CA TRP A 314 -3.98 -24.57 36.46
C TRP A 314 -3.53 -25.99 36.84
N VAL A 315 -4.22 -26.64 37.78
CA VAL A 315 -3.96 -28.03 38.18
C VAL A 315 -4.36 -29.01 37.07
N GLN A 316 -5.38 -28.67 36.28
CA GLN A 316 -5.92 -29.53 35.21
C GLN A 316 -5.34 -29.16 33.84
N TYR A 317 -5.22 -27.86 33.54
CA TYR A 317 -4.85 -27.36 32.21
C TYR A 317 -3.41 -26.84 32.11
N GLY A 318 -2.69 -26.81 33.24
CA GLY A 318 -1.33 -26.29 33.34
C GLY A 318 -1.26 -24.77 33.29
N SER A 319 -0.07 -24.27 32.94
CA SER A 319 0.23 -22.85 32.74
C SER A 319 0.93 -22.68 31.39
N LEU A 320 0.72 -21.53 30.76
CA LEU A 320 1.39 -21.19 29.52
C LEU A 320 2.79 -20.66 29.83
N SER A 321 3.84 -21.31 29.33
CA SER A 321 5.21 -20.81 29.47
C SER A 321 5.42 -19.64 28.53
N ALA A 322 6.11 -18.60 29.01
CA ALA A 322 6.37 -17.40 28.25
C ALA A 322 7.72 -16.80 28.61
N THR A 323 8.26 -15.98 27.71
CA THR A 323 9.50 -15.25 27.95
C THR A 323 9.24 -13.76 27.78
N VAL A 324 9.74 -12.94 28.72
CA VAL A 324 9.61 -11.48 28.67
C VAL A 324 10.37 -10.94 27.46
N THR A 325 9.66 -10.24 26.57
CA THR A 325 10.23 -9.67 25.35
C THR A 325 10.59 -8.21 25.57
N SER A 326 9.66 -7.42 26.10
CA SER A 326 9.84 -5.99 26.28
C SER A 326 9.01 -5.45 27.44
N LEU A 327 9.38 -4.26 27.93
CA LEU A 327 8.64 -3.50 28.91
C LEU A 327 8.42 -2.09 28.36
N ALA A 328 7.24 -1.52 28.60
CA ALA A 328 6.96 -0.14 28.25
C ALA A 328 7.82 0.82 29.08
N ASN A 329 8.29 1.89 28.43
CA ASN A 329 9.10 2.94 29.07
C ASN A 329 8.23 3.99 29.79
N GLU A 330 6.91 3.84 29.74
CA GLU A 330 5.94 4.79 30.32
C GLU A 330 4.96 4.04 31.22
N VAL A 331 4.62 4.67 32.35
CA VAL A 331 3.58 4.19 33.27
C VAL A 331 2.25 4.75 32.80
N ARG A 332 1.31 3.88 32.40
CA ARG A 332 -0.04 4.27 31.97
C ARG A 332 -1.06 3.71 32.97
N ASP A 333 -1.97 4.57 33.43
CA ASP A 333 -3.01 4.22 34.42
C ASP A 333 -2.42 3.58 35.70
N GLY A 334 -1.25 4.08 36.13
CA GLY A 334 -0.54 3.57 37.30
C GLY A 334 0.07 2.17 37.13
N ARG A 335 0.12 1.63 35.91
CA ARG A 335 0.66 0.30 35.60
C ARG A 335 1.74 0.35 34.51
N ILE A 336 2.59 -0.68 34.49
CA ILE A 336 3.60 -0.89 33.46
C ILE A 336 3.21 -2.09 32.62
N ARG A 337 3.15 -1.86 31.31
CA ARG A 337 2.88 -2.88 30.32
C ARG A 337 4.16 -3.68 30.05
N VAL A 338 4.06 -5.00 30.22
CA VAL A 338 5.12 -5.97 29.92
C VAL A 338 4.60 -6.90 28.84
N GLU A 339 5.38 -7.06 27.77
CA GLU A 339 5.03 -7.95 26.66
C GLU A 339 5.87 -9.23 26.73
N LEU A 340 5.20 -10.37 26.59
CA LEU A 340 5.82 -11.68 26.67
C LEU A 340 5.44 -12.52 25.43
N THR A 341 6.39 -13.27 24.90
CA THR A 341 6.13 -14.23 23.83
C THR A 341 5.78 -15.59 24.41
N VAL A 342 4.76 -16.24 23.87
CA VAL A 342 4.33 -17.58 24.29
C VAL A 342 5.30 -18.64 23.76
N ASP A 343 5.78 -19.50 24.64
CA ASP A 343 6.62 -20.64 24.25
C ASP A 343 5.72 -21.75 23.68
N SER A 344 5.84 -22.01 22.38
CA SER A 344 5.02 -22.96 21.60
C SER A 344 5.16 -24.44 22.00
N ASN A 345 6.01 -24.75 22.99
CA ASN A 345 6.26 -26.09 23.50
C ASN A 345 5.63 -26.35 24.88
N SER A 346 4.68 -25.50 25.28
CA SER A 346 3.89 -25.68 26.49
C SER A 346 2.86 -26.79 26.22
N GLY A 347 2.99 -27.96 26.84
CA GLY A 347 2.06 -29.11 26.70
C GLY A 347 0.65 -28.87 27.26
N SER A 348 0.07 -27.70 26.97
CA SER A 348 -1.22 -27.24 27.45
C SER A 348 -2.28 -27.46 26.37
N HIS A 349 -3.37 -28.14 26.73
CA HIS A 349 -4.52 -28.40 25.84
C HIS A 349 -5.48 -27.19 25.74
N ILE A 350 -5.03 -25.99 26.09
CA ILE A 350 -5.90 -24.81 26.13
C ILE A 350 -6.03 -24.23 24.70
N PRO A 351 -7.25 -24.01 24.18
CA PRO A 351 -7.44 -23.34 22.91
C PRO A 351 -6.97 -21.89 23.04
N LEU A 352 -5.81 -21.59 22.46
CA LEU A 352 -5.22 -20.25 22.55
C LEU A 352 -5.95 -19.30 21.59
N GLN A 353 -6.85 -18.48 22.15
CA GLN A 353 -7.64 -17.49 21.42
C GLN A 353 -7.31 -16.07 21.88
N HIS A 354 -7.52 -15.10 21.00
CA HIS A 354 -7.40 -13.69 21.35
C HIS A 354 -8.38 -13.33 22.48
N GLY A 355 -7.93 -12.51 23.42
CA GLY A 355 -8.79 -11.91 24.45
C GLY A 355 -8.96 -12.76 25.70
N LEU A 356 -8.27 -13.90 25.83
CA LEU A 356 -8.31 -14.70 27.06
C LEU A 356 -7.59 -13.97 28.21
N PRO A 357 -8.27 -13.67 29.34
CA PRO A 357 -7.66 -13.01 30.48
C PRO A 357 -6.91 -14.01 31.38
N GLY A 358 -5.96 -13.51 32.18
CA GLY A 358 -5.20 -14.30 33.13
C GLY A 358 -4.24 -13.47 33.97
N THR A 359 -3.33 -14.16 34.66
CA THR A 359 -2.27 -13.57 35.48
C THR A 359 -0.92 -14.18 35.11
N VAL A 360 0.12 -13.35 35.02
CA VAL A 360 1.49 -13.76 34.69
C VAL A 360 2.38 -13.68 35.92
N GLU A 361 3.15 -14.74 36.13
CA GLU A 361 4.19 -14.82 37.15
C GLU A 361 5.55 -14.79 36.46
N VAL A 362 6.34 -13.75 36.69
CA VAL A 362 7.69 -13.58 36.11
C VAL A 362 8.74 -13.95 37.14
N LYS A 363 9.69 -14.82 36.78
CA LYS A 363 10.84 -15.15 37.62
C LYS A 363 11.88 -14.02 37.55
N VAL A 364 11.98 -13.25 38.63
CA VAL A 364 12.78 -12.00 38.68
C VAL A 364 14.21 -12.24 39.14
N GLU A 365 14.41 -13.05 40.18
CA GLU A 365 15.73 -13.32 40.76
C GLU A 365 15.78 -14.71 41.41
N GLU A 366 16.99 -15.23 41.59
CA GLU A 366 17.27 -16.38 42.45
C GLU A 366 18.08 -15.90 43.64
N THR A 367 17.54 -16.02 44.84
CA THR A 367 18.18 -15.52 46.06
C THR A 367 18.15 -16.57 47.16
N SER A 368 19.01 -16.42 48.17
CA SER A 368 19.03 -17.35 49.29
C SER A 368 17.90 -17.07 50.29
N PRO A 369 17.37 -18.11 50.96
CA PRO A 369 16.40 -17.92 52.04
C PRO A 369 16.85 -16.90 53.09
N ALA A 370 18.14 -16.89 53.46
CA ALA A 370 18.71 -15.90 54.38
C ALA A 370 18.52 -14.45 53.87
N ALA A 371 18.77 -14.22 52.58
CA ALA A 371 18.63 -12.90 51.97
C ALA A 371 17.17 -12.43 51.91
N LEU A 372 16.20 -13.33 51.73
CA LEU A 372 14.78 -13.01 51.80
C LEU A 372 14.35 -12.59 53.21
N VAL A 373 14.80 -13.33 54.24
CA VAL A 373 14.50 -13.00 55.64
C VAL A 373 15.12 -11.65 56.02
N LEU A 374 16.35 -11.38 55.59
CA LEU A 374 17.00 -10.08 55.81
C LEU A 374 16.29 -8.94 55.07
N ARG A 375 15.85 -9.17 53.83
CA ARG A 375 15.12 -8.16 53.04
C ARG A 375 13.74 -7.86 53.63
N THR A 376 13.03 -8.88 54.10
CA THR A 376 11.71 -8.72 54.76
C THR A 376 11.85 -8.04 56.11
N ALA A 377 12.84 -8.42 56.93
CA ALA A 377 13.18 -7.73 58.17
C ALA A 377 13.55 -6.25 57.92
N GLY A 378 14.32 -5.98 56.86
CA GLY A 378 14.66 -4.62 56.44
C GLY A 378 13.44 -3.79 56.00
N ARG A 379 12.50 -4.39 55.26
CA ARG A 379 11.24 -3.71 54.88
C ARG A 379 10.35 -3.42 56.09
N LEU A 380 10.28 -4.33 57.06
CA LEU A 380 9.52 -4.13 58.31
C LEU A 380 10.14 -3.00 59.16
N LEU A 381 11.46 -2.91 59.21
CA LEU A 381 12.18 -1.85 59.94
C LEU A 381 12.13 -0.49 59.22
N ALA A 382 12.01 -0.48 57.90
CA ALA A 382 11.96 0.73 57.08
C ALA A 382 10.54 1.33 56.93
N SER A 383 9.53 0.79 57.62
CA SER A 383 8.16 1.35 57.59
C SER A 383 8.13 2.70 58.33
N PRO A 384 7.86 3.84 57.68
CA PRO A 384 7.74 5.11 58.37
C PRO A 384 6.51 5.09 59.28
N ARG A 385 6.67 5.53 60.53
CA ARG A 385 5.56 5.84 61.44
C ARG A 385 4.68 6.91 60.77
N SER A 386 3.42 6.58 60.49
CA SER A 386 2.40 7.54 60.13
C SER A 386 2.21 8.53 61.29
N THR A 387 2.65 9.78 61.12
CA THR A 387 2.12 10.89 61.92
C THR A 387 0.67 11.09 61.52
N SER A 388 -0.22 10.83 62.47
CA SER A 388 -1.60 11.27 62.46
C SER A 388 -1.63 12.80 62.35
N ASP A 389 -2.20 13.32 61.27
CA ASP A 389 -2.73 14.69 61.27
C ASP A 389 -4.26 14.58 61.33
N SER A 390 -4.81 15.22 62.35
CA SER A 390 -6.21 15.20 62.72
C SER A 390 -6.83 16.56 62.44
N SER A 391 -8.01 16.55 61.83
CA SER A 391 -9.02 17.63 61.79
C SER A 391 -8.65 18.83 60.88
N ARG A 392 -9.51 19.36 60.01
CA ARG A 392 -10.98 19.58 60.05
C ARG A 392 -11.51 19.85 58.61
N PRO A 393 -12.83 19.75 58.36
CA PRO A 393 -13.44 20.09 57.09
C PRO A 393 -13.76 21.60 57.02
N ALA A 394 -13.62 22.20 55.85
CA ALA A 394 -14.19 23.50 55.52
C ALA A 394 -15.15 23.32 54.35
N ALA A 395 -16.43 23.51 54.64
CA ALA A 395 -17.46 23.82 53.69
C ALA A 395 -17.51 25.35 53.54
N GLU A 396 -17.59 25.84 52.29
CA GLU A 396 -18.16 27.13 51.83
C GLU A 396 -17.93 27.16 50.30
N SER A 397 -18.93 26.87 49.45
CA SER A 397 -19.94 27.79 48.90
C SER A 397 -19.38 29.02 48.17
N HIS A 398 -19.43 28.99 46.84
CA HIS A 398 -19.60 30.09 45.87
C HIS A 398 -19.79 29.38 44.50
N GLU A 399 -20.95 29.29 43.87
CA GLU A 399 -21.85 30.33 43.33
C GLU A 399 -21.09 31.36 42.46
N GLY A 400 -21.32 31.33 41.13
CA GLY A 400 -20.91 32.42 40.25
C GLY A 400 -20.62 32.06 38.78
N SER A 401 -21.70 32.02 37.98
CA SER A 401 -21.82 32.33 36.54
C SER A 401 -21.15 31.47 35.47
#